data_AF-A0A6L6JNH1-F1
#
_entry.id   AF-A0A6L6JNH1-F1
#
_cell.length_a   1.000
_cell.length_b   1.000
_cell.length_c   1.000
_cell.angle_alpha   90.00
_cell.angle_beta   90.00
_cell.angle_gamma   90.00
#
_symmetry.space_group_name_H-M   'P 1'
#
loop_
_entity.id
_entity.type
_entity.pdbx_description
1 polymer ?
#
loop_
_entity_poly.entity_id
_entity_poly.type
_entity_poly.pdbx_seq_one_letter_code
_entity_poly.pdbx_strand_id
1 'polypeptide(L)'
;MKKLLLLLPLIFAAQQALAIDAETQENYKKHYSEQMKPLVMKKLSSDRPDMTAKAIRAEADAYVAKMAECQIKGLSNLPAEYRDKAIMLVADGGDVANTTRALNQKLKEDIDAGLVKKDDVMVMIQTAQESVQICMNS
;
A
#
# COMPACT_ATOMS: atom_id res chain seq x y z
N MET A 1 1.43 -52.56 32.14
CA MET A 1 0.28 -51.70 31.83
C MET A 1 0.79 -50.30 31.46
N LYS A 2 0.83 -49.97 30.16
CA LYS A 2 1.41 -48.73 29.62
C LYS A 2 0.28 -47.71 29.44
N LYS A 3 0.37 -46.56 30.13
CA LYS A 3 -0.62 -45.49 30.11
C LYS A 3 -0.67 -44.87 28.71
N LEU A 4 -1.85 -44.89 28.09
CA LEU A 4 -2.15 -44.17 26.85
C LEU A 4 -2.12 -42.67 27.13
N LEU A 5 -1.17 -41.96 26.54
CA LEU A 5 -1.19 -40.50 26.44
C LEU A 5 -2.15 -40.13 25.29
N LEU A 6 -3.26 -39.49 25.66
CA LEU A 6 -4.16 -38.80 24.73
C LEU A 6 -3.38 -37.69 24.03
N LEU A 7 -3.04 -37.89 22.76
CA LEU A 7 -2.59 -36.84 21.86
C LEU A 7 -3.83 -36.00 21.48
N LEU A 8 -3.99 -34.85 22.13
CA LEU A 8 -4.88 -33.79 21.63
C LEU A 8 -4.33 -33.30 20.28
N PRO A 9 -5.14 -33.24 19.21
CA PRO A 9 -4.75 -32.46 18.05
C PRO A 9 -4.93 -30.98 18.45
N LEU A 10 -3.80 -30.31 18.73
CA LEU A 10 -3.72 -28.86 18.71
C LEU A 10 -4.02 -28.41 17.28
N ILE A 11 -5.30 -28.14 17.00
CA ILE A 11 -5.70 -27.36 15.83
C ILE A 11 -5.29 -25.92 16.13
N PHE A 12 -3.99 -25.64 15.99
CA PHE A 12 -3.52 -24.29 15.74
C PHE A 12 -3.95 -23.94 14.32
N ALA A 13 -5.20 -23.50 14.16
CA ALA A 13 -5.55 -22.61 13.08
C ALA A 13 -4.85 -21.27 13.38
N ALA A 14 -3.54 -21.24 13.16
CA ALA A 14 -2.82 -19.99 13.03
C ALA A 14 -3.53 -19.25 11.90
N GLN A 15 -4.26 -18.18 12.24
CA GLN A 15 -4.65 -17.18 11.27
C GLN A 15 -3.35 -16.63 10.70
N GLN A 16 -2.84 -17.27 9.65
CA GLN A 16 -1.82 -16.69 8.80
C GLN A 16 -2.52 -15.50 8.16
N ALA A 17 -2.36 -14.32 8.76
CA ALA A 17 -2.53 -13.08 8.02
C ALA A 17 -1.58 -13.21 6.85
N LEU A 18 -2.10 -13.58 5.67
CA LEU A 18 -1.30 -13.80 4.48
C LEU A 18 -0.57 -12.48 4.23
N ALA A 19 0.75 -12.52 4.39
CA ALA A 19 1.61 -11.47 3.92
C ALA A 19 1.38 -11.35 2.41
N ILE A 20 1.35 -10.13 1.90
CA ILE A 20 1.20 -9.89 0.47
C ILE A 20 2.39 -10.55 -0.23
N ASP A 21 2.12 -11.43 -1.17
CA ASP A 21 3.15 -12.19 -1.85
C ASP A 21 4.04 -11.27 -2.71
N ALA A 22 5.22 -11.77 -3.05
CA ALA A 22 6.23 -10.98 -3.76
C ALA A 22 5.78 -10.55 -5.16
N GLU A 23 4.99 -11.38 -5.85
CA GLU A 23 4.49 -11.06 -7.19
C GLU A 23 3.50 -9.90 -7.14
N THR A 24 2.55 -9.94 -6.20
CA THR A 24 1.61 -8.84 -5.95
C THR A 24 2.35 -7.53 -5.64
N GLN A 25 3.42 -7.58 -4.83
CA GLN A 25 4.22 -6.40 -4.53
C GLN A 25 4.95 -5.84 -5.76
N GLU A 26 5.56 -6.70 -6.59
CA GLU A 26 6.21 -6.26 -7.83
C GLU A 26 5.21 -5.66 -8.82
N ASN A 27 4.05 -6.30 -8.99
CA ASN A 27 3.00 -5.83 -9.88
C ASN A 27 2.43 -4.48 -9.41
N TYR A 28 2.20 -4.31 -8.10
CA TYR A 28 1.82 -3.02 -7.53
C TYR A 28 2.85 -1.95 -7.88
N LYS A 29 4.14 -2.22 -7.61
CA LYS A 29 5.20 -1.24 -7.83
C LYS A 29 5.28 -0.80 -9.28
N LYS A 30 5.18 -1.76 -10.20
CA LYS A 30 5.15 -1.51 -11.63
C LYS A 30 3.98 -0.63 -12.02
N HIS A 31 2.74 -1.04 -11.75
CA HIS A 31 1.55 -0.31 -12.21
C HIS A 31 1.42 1.06 -11.53
N TYR A 32 1.77 1.17 -10.25
CA TYR A 32 1.85 2.45 -9.56
C TYR A 32 2.84 3.39 -10.26
N SER A 33 4.06 2.90 -10.54
CA SER A 33 5.12 3.72 -11.15
C SER A 33 4.75 4.18 -12.56
N GLU A 34 4.15 3.30 -13.37
CA GLU A 34 3.68 3.60 -14.73
C GLU A 34 2.65 4.74 -14.73
N GLN A 35 1.71 4.74 -13.78
CA GLN A 35 0.68 5.76 -13.67
C GLN A 35 1.22 7.09 -13.09
N MET A 36 2.13 7.03 -12.12
CA MET A 36 2.62 8.22 -11.42
C MET A 36 3.73 8.96 -12.17
N LYS A 37 4.56 8.24 -12.94
CA LYS A 37 5.70 8.83 -13.68
C LYS A 37 5.32 10.04 -14.54
N PRO A 38 4.28 10.01 -15.41
CA PRO A 38 3.94 11.17 -16.23
C PRO A 38 3.56 12.40 -15.40
N LEU A 39 2.91 12.21 -14.24
CA LEU A 39 2.54 13.30 -13.33
C LEU A 39 3.78 13.91 -12.69
N VAL A 40 4.72 13.08 -12.23
CA VAL A 40 5.99 13.51 -11.64
C VAL A 40 6.85 14.22 -12.68
N MET A 41 6.96 13.68 -13.90
CA MET A 41 7.69 14.33 -14.99
C MET A 41 7.11 15.70 -15.32
N LYS A 42 5.78 15.83 -15.38
CA LYS A 42 5.11 17.13 -15.61
C LYS A 42 5.44 18.13 -14.50
N LYS A 43 5.43 17.68 -13.24
CA LYS A 43 5.75 18.52 -12.08
C LYS A 43 7.20 18.97 -12.10
N LEU A 44 8.15 18.05 -12.28
CA LEU A 44 9.58 18.36 -12.38
C LEU A 44 9.88 19.31 -13.55
N SER A 45 9.27 19.09 -14.72
CA SER A 45 9.45 20.00 -15.88
C SER A 45 8.96 21.42 -15.60
N SER A 46 7.90 21.57 -14.79
CA SER A 46 7.36 22.87 -14.38
C SER A 46 8.21 23.54 -13.32
N ASP A 47 8.73 22.77 -12.36
CA ASP A 47 9.45 23.31 -11.21
C ASP A 47 10.95 23.55 -11.52
N ARG A 48 11.50 22.80 -12.47
CA ARG A 48 12.92 22.76 -12.85
C ARG A 48 13.09 22.88 -14.37
N PRO A 49 12.72 24.04 -14.96
CA PRO A 49 12.79 24.23 -16.42
C PRO A 49 14.23 24.20 -16.96
N ASP A 50 15.23 24.31 -16.08
CA ASP A 50 16.66 24.18 -16.38
C ASP A 50 17.11 22.74 -16.66
N MET A 51 16.33 21.74 -16.21
CA MET A 51 16.68 20.34 -16.38
C MET A 51 16.40 19.84 -17.81
N THR A 52 17.29 18.98 -18.30
CA THR A 52 17.07 18.27 -19.56
C THR A 52 15.95 17.24 -19.42
N ALA A 53 15.24 16.94 -20.52
CA ALA A 53 14.22 15.90 -20.54
C ALA A 53 14.75 14.52 -20.09
N LYS A 54 16.03 14.23 -20.37
CA LYS A 54 16.69 12.99 -19.91
C LYS A 54 16.86 12.99 -18.39
N ALA A 55 17.30 14.10 -17.81
CA ALA A 55 17.45 14.25 -16.36
C ALA A 55 16.09 14.17 -15.65
N ILE A 56 15.07 14.86 -16.16
CA ILE A 56 13.70 14.81 -15.64
C ILE A 56 13.16 13.38 -15.64
N ARG A 57 13.37 12.63 -16.74
CA ARG A 57 12.94 11.24 -16.82
C ARG A 57 13.64 10.36 -15.78
N ALA A 58 14.96 10.48 -15.65
CA ALA A 58 15.74 9.69 -14.70
C ALA A 58 15.34 9.99 -13.24
N GLU A 59 15.13 11.26 -12.89
CA GLU A 59 14.69 11.67 -11.56
C GLU A 59 13.25 11.20 -11.28
N ALA A 60 12.36 11.32 -12.25
CA ALA A 60 11.01 10.79 -12.12
C ALA A 60 10.99 9.26 -11.93
N ASP A 61 11.81 8.52 -12.69
CA ASP A 61 11.95 7.06 -12.56
C ASP A 61 12.41 6.66 -11.15
N ALA A 62 13.47 7.29 -10.65
CA ALA A 62 13.97 7.04 -9.30
C ALA A 62 12.93 7.38 -8.23
N TYR A 63 12.27 8.53 -8.37
CA TYR A 63 11.25 8.98 -7.42
C TYR A 63 10.06 8.03 -7.36
N VAL A 64 9.49 7.64 -8.50
CA VAL A 64 8.29 6.78 -8.49
C VAL A 64 8.60 5.36 -8.03
N ALA A 65 9.78 4.83 -8.34
CA ALA A 65 10.20 3.52 -7.85
C ALA A 65 10.28 3.51 -6.30
N LYS A 66 10.96 4.51 -5.72
CA LYS A 66 11.05 4.66 -4.26
C LYS A 66 9.67 4.91 -3.64
N MET A 67 8.86 5.78 -4.25
CA MET A 67 7.52 6.08 -3.75
C MET A 67 6.64 4.83 -3.77
N ALA A 68 6.68 4.01 -4.82
CA ALA A 68 5.89 2.80 -4.91
C ALA A 68 6.24 1.80 -3.78
N GLU A 69 7.53 1.62 -3.50
CA GLU A 69 8.01 0.81 -2.37
C GLU A 69 7.51 1.38 -1.03
N CYS A 70 7.65 2.69 -0.83
CA CYS A 70 7.21 3.34 0.40
C CYS A 70 5.70 3.28 0.60
N GLN A 71 4.91 3.39 -0.48
CA GLN A 71 3.46 3.24 -0.45
C GLN A 71 3.05 1.83 -0.02
N ILE A 72 3.65 0.77 -0.58
CA ILE A 72 3.40 -0.61 -0.11
C ILE A 72 3.65 -0.72 1.38
N LYS A 73 4.78 -0.18 1.86
CA LYS A 73 5.13 -0.24 3.28
C LYS A 73 4.09 0.47 4.15
N GLY A 74 3.63 1.65 3.76
CA GLY A 74 2.58 2.38 4.46
C GLY A 74 1.25 1.64 4.47
N LEU A 75 0.81 1.16 3.30
CA LEU A 75 -0.44 0.43 3.14
C LEU A 75 -0.43 -0.92 3.87
N SER A 76 0.73 -1.56 4.00
CA SER A 76 0.88 -2.81 4.74
C SER A 76 0.61 -2.68 6.24
N ASN A 77 0.60 -1.46 6.79
CA ASN A 77 0.21 -1.19 8.17
C ASN A 77 -1.30 -1.12 8.38
N LEU A 78 -2.10 -1.10 7.29
CA LEU A 78 -3.55 -1.13 7.39
C LEU A 78 -4.05 -2.55 7.71
N PRO A 79 -5.23 -2.67 8.35
CA PRO A 79 -5.95 -3.93 8.45
C PRO A 79 -6.17 -4.58 7.07
N ALA A 80 -6.18 -5.91 7.03
CA ALA A 80 -6.17 -6.69 5.79
C ALA A 80 -7.31 -6.28 4.83
N GLU A 81 -8.51 -6.02 5.35
CA GLU A 81 -9.67 -5.61 4.58
C GLU A 81 -9.49 -4.30 3.80
N TYR A 82 -8.67 -3.38 4.32
CA TYR A 82 -8.35 -2.10 3.68
C TYR A 82 -7.08 -2.20 2.84
N ARG A 83 -6.08 -2.89 3.37
CA ARG A 83 -4.80 -3.14 2.73
C ARG A 83 -4.97 -3.85 1.39
N ASP A 84 -5.70 -4.96 1.38
CA ASP A 84 -5.85 -5.79 0.18
C ASP A 84 -6.62 -5.02 -0.89
N LYS A 85 -7.62 -4.22 -0.50
CA LYS A 85 -8.36 -3.33 -1.40
C LYS A 85 -7.46 -2.24 -2.01
N ALA A 86 -6.46 -1.77 -1.28
CA ALA A 86 -5.53 -0.76 -1.76
C ALA A 86 -4.42 -1.35 -2.65
N ILE A 87 -3.89 -2.51 -2.29
CA ILE A 87 -2.72 -3.10 -2.95
C ILE A 87 -3.12 -4.02 -4.10
N MET A 88 -4.05 -4.95 -3.90
CA MET A 88 -4.40 -5.93 -4.94
C MET A 88 -5.01 -5.25 -6.17
N LEU A 89 -5.90 -4.26 -5.99
CA LEU A 89 -6.52 -3.57 -7.12
C LEU A 89 -5.49 -2.87 -8.02
N VAL A 90 -4.45 -2.27 -7.44
CA VAL A 90 -3.37 -1.64 -8.22
C VAL A 90 -2.43 -2.70 -8.79
N ALA A 91 -2.13 -3.78 -8.05
CA ALA A 91 -1.36 -4.90 -8.55
C ALA A 91 -2.02 -5.55 -9.79
N ASP A 92 -3.35 -5.61 -9.83
CA ASP A 92 -4.13 -6.12 -10.97
C ASP A 92 -4.26 -5.12 -12.13
N GLY A 93 -3.59 -3.96 -12.05
CA GLY A 93 -3.58 -2.93 -13.09
C GLY A 93 -4.68 -1.87 -12.95
N GLY A 94 -5.37 -1.84 -11.82
CA GLY A 94 -6.35 -0.80 -11.51
C GLY A 94 -5.72 0.59 -11.37
N ASP A 95 -6.52 1.61 -11.65
CA ASP A 95 -6.11 3.01 -11.52
C ASP A 95 -5.89 3.36 -10.04
N VAL A 96 -4.72 3.96 -9.74
CA VAL A 96 -4.30 4.30 -8.37
C VAL A 96 -5.29 5.29 -7.76
N ALA A 97 -5.71 6.33 -8.50
CA ALA A 97 -6.60 7.36 -7.96
C ALA A 97 -8.01 6.82 -7.68
N ASN A 98 -8.54 5.98 -8.56
CA ASN A 98 -9.80 5.26 -8.37
C ASN A 98 -9.73 4.33 -7.17
N THR A 99 -8.64 3.57 -7.03
CA THR A 99 -8.42 2.66 -5.89
C THR A 99 -8.38 3.44 -4.57
N THR A 100 -7.64 4.56 -4.52
CA THR A 100 -7.62 5.43 -3.35
C THR A 100 -9.00 5.99 -3.01
N ARG A 101 -9.77 6.46 -4.01
CA ARG A 101 -11.15 6.91 -3.79
C ARG A 101 -12.03 5.80 -3.24
N ALA A 102 -11.92 4.60 -3.80
CA ALA A 102 -12.71 3.44 -3.40
C ALA A 102 -12.34 2.92 -2.00
N LEU A 103 -11.09 3.10 -1.56
CA LEU A 103 -10.66 2.85 -0.19
C LEU A 103 -11.27 3.88 0.77
N ASN A 104 -11.16 5.17 0.45
CA ASN A 104 -11.70 6.25 1.28
C ASN A 104 -13.23 6.14 1.44
N GLN A 105 -13.92 5.77 0.36
CA GLN A 105 -15.36 5.52 0.40
C GLN A 105 -15.72 4.35 1.31
N LYS A 106 -14.96 3.24 1.23
CA LYS A 106 -15.16 2.09 2.11
C LYS A 106 -14.93 2.43 3.59
N LEU A 107 -13.85 3.14 3.89
CA LEU A 107 -13.57 3.62 5.25
C LEU A 107 -14.72 4.51 5.77
N LYS A 108 -15.26 5.38 4.91
CA LYS A 108 -16.42 6.20 5.26
C LYS A 108 -17.66 5.36 5.54
N GLU A 109 -17.96 4.38 4.69
CA GLU A 109 -19.09 3.47 4.89
C GLU A 109 -18.97 2.67 6.19
N ASP A 110 -17.77 2.22 6.53
CA ASP A 110 -17.52 1.46 7.77
C ASP A 110 -17.61 2.34 9.01
N ILE A 111 -17.24 3.61 8.91
CA ILE A 111 -17.50 4.61 9.97
C ILE A 111 -19.00 4.82 10.13
N ASP A 112 -19.72 5.07 9.03
CA ASP A 112 -21.16 5.36 9.06
C ASP A 112 -21.98 4.15 9.55
N ALA A 113 -21.50 2.92 9.29
CA ALA A 113 -22.08 1.68 9.79
C ALA A 113 -21.67 1.32 11.24
N GLY A 114 -20.76 2.07 11.85
CA GLY A 114 -20.25 1.80 13.21
C GLY A 114 -19.32 0.58 13.30
N LEU A 115 -18.79 0.09 12.17
CA LEU A 115 -17.86 -1.04 12.10
C LEU A 115 -16.43 -0.62 12.51
N VAL A 116 -16.08 0.64 12.28
CA VAL A 116 -14.82 1.24 12.72
C VAL A 116 -15.07 2.64 13.27
N LYS A 117 -14.30 3.07 14.28
CA LYS A 117 -14.41 4.44 14.79
C LYS A 117 -13.62 5.39 13.91
N LYS A 118 -14.13 6.62 13.77
CA LYS A 118 -13.45 7.70 13.04
C LYS A 118 -12.03 7.95 13.54
N ASP A 119 -11.84 7.98 14.86
CA ASP A 119 -10.52 8.24 15.46
C ASP A 119 -9.53 7.12 15.14
N ASP A 120 -9.99 5.87 15.13
CA ASP A 120 -9.16 4.72 14.74
C ASP A 120 -8.76 4.81 13.26
N VAL A 121 -9.69 5.20 12.37
CA VAL A 121 -9.38 5.45 10.95
C VAL A 121 -8.37 6.58 10.78
N MET A 122 -8.49 7.66 11.54
CA MET A 122 -7.53 8.75 11.50
C MET A 122 -6.12 8.29 11.91
N VAL A 123 -6.02 7.53 13.01
CA VAL A 123 -4.74 6.97 13.46
C VAL A 123 -4.14 6.05 12.40
N MET A 124 -4.94 5.13 11.84
CA MET A 124 -4.48 4.22 10.78
C MET A 124 -3.91 4.96 9.57
N ILE A 125 -4.65 5.97 9.07
CA ILE A 125 -4.20 6.77 7.92
C ILE A 125 -2.93 7.56 8.25
N GLN A 126 -2.88 8.18 9.43
CA GLN A 126 -1.71 8.94 9.87
C GLN A 126 -0.47 8.05 9.98
N THR A 127 -0.57 6.89 10.63
CA THR A 127 0.54 5.94 10.74
C THR A 127 0.99 5.43 9.37
N ALA A 128 0.06 5.16 8.44
CA ALA A 128 0.41 4.77 7.08
C ALA A 128 1.18 5.90 6.37
N GLN A 129 0.71 7.15 6.46
CA GLN A 129 1.36 8.32 5.87
C GLN A 129 2.73 8.61 6.48
N GLU A 130 2.86 8.51 7.80
CA GLU A 130 4.14 8.66 8.50
C GLU A 130 5.14 7.59 8.05
N SER A 131 4.70 6.36 7.87
CA SER A 131 5.54 5.27 7.36
C SER A 131 6.06 5.56 5.94
N VAL A 132 5.19 6.07 5.05
CA VAL A 132 5.59 6.52 3.72
C VAL A 132 6.62 7.65 3.83
N GLN A 133 6.36 8.65 4.66
CA GLN A 133 7.24 9.81 4.83
C GLN A 133 8.62 9.40 5.36
N ILE A 134 8.68 8.55 6.38
CA ILE A 134 9.95 8.01 6.91
C ILE A 134 10.69 7.27 5.79
N CYS A 135 10.00 6.39 5.07
CA CYS A 135 10.59 5.62 3.98
C CYS A 135 11.17 6.51 2.87
N MET A 136 10.46 7.58 2.48
CA MET A 136 10.90 8.51 1.43
C MET A 136 12.14 9.31 1.83
N ASN A 137 12.36 9.53 3.14
CA ASN A 137 13.52 10.25 3.67
C ASN A 137 14.69 9.34 4.08
N SER A 138 14.53 8.02 3.94
CA SER A 138 15.53 7.00 4.31
C SER A 138 16.37 6.56 3.11
#